data_AF-A0A2W4QUV6-F1
#
_entry.id   AF-A0A2W4QUV6-F1
#
_cell.length_a   1.000
_cell.length_b   1.000
_cell.length_c   1.000
_cell.angle_alpha   90.00
_cell.angle_beta   90.00
_cell.angle_gamma   90.00
#
_symmetry.space_group_name_H-M   'P 1'
#
loop_
_entity.id
_entity.type
_entity.pdbx_description
1 polymer ?
#
loop_
_entity_poly.entity_id
_entity_poly.type
_entity_poly.pdbx_seq_one_letter_code
_entity_poly.pdbx_strand_id
1 'polypeptide(L)'
;MIDDLGEEVPYEGGFEGTYVLPDLAFKAVPGRSYKLRITTASDEIYESAWETLPPDPGGTMGDISFQETEKLTYKIIAGKKEVRSVAGIDVMLEVPPRNSADKAYYKWDFTPHWVFVAPLPPLFSSLKKCWVYGQYYLNDYQLEEDHGGGYKKRLFFLPTHENERIYEDFTVLIRQLTVSPGYYHFLKEMQEQHQSALLSDKPPFNLKTNIATVQGDRPAVGYFAVVREDAIRWYFNKSELSYPVVNDLLDACTGEGRFVPPPGCWDCRAYPNGISSTVKPSWWRD
;
A
#
# COMPACT_ATOMS: atom_id res chain seq x y z
N MET A 1 13.87 14.89 14.46
CA MET A 1 12.71 15.71 14.08
C MET A 1 12.71 16.92 14.99
N ILE A 2 12.40 18.09 14.47
CA ILE A 2 12.36 19.35 15.21
C ILE A 2 10.98 19.95 15.00
N ASP A 3 10.31 20.39 16.06
CA ASP A 3 9.03 21.08 15.98
C ASP A 3 9.20 22.62 16.00
N ASP A 4 8.11 23.36 15.76
CA ASP A 4 8.11 24.82 15.69
C ASP A 4 8.24 25.53 17.05
N LEU A 5 8.35 24.80 18.18
CA LEU A 5 8.80 25.35 19.47
C LEU A 5 10.29 25.08 19.72
N GLY A 6 10.96 24.36 18.81
CA GLY A 6 12.35 23.95 18.96
C GLY A 6 12.53 22.69 19.80
N GLU A 7 11.45 21.93 20.08
CA GLU A 7 11.59 20.61 20.68
C GLU A 7 12.15 19.63 19.66
N GLU A 8 13.16 18.87 20.07
CA GLU A 8 13.84 17.90 19.21
C GLU A 8 13.60 16.47 19.69
N VAL A 9 13.18 15.60 18.77
CA VAL A 9 13.15 14.15 18.96
C VAL A 9 14.18 13.54 18.02
N PRO A 10 15.29 12.98 18.52
CA PRO A 10 16.37 12.48 17.67
C PRO A 10 15.93 11.27 16.85
N TYR A 11 16.44 11.17 15.63
CA TYR A 11 16.36 9.92 14.86
C TYR A 11 17.57 9.05 15.20
N GLU A 12 17.36 7.75 15.28
CA GLU A 12 18.43 6.76 15.49
C GLU A 12 18.80 6.12 14.16
N GLY A 13 20.10 5.96 13.93
CA GLY A 13 20.63 5.25 12.76
C GLY A 13 20.36 3.75 12.85
N GLY A 14 19.73 3.21 11.83
CA GLY A 14 19.48 1.78 11.63
C GLY A 14 20.41 1.16 10.58
N PHE A 15 20.10 -0.07 10.17
CA PHE A 15 20.83 -0.77 9.12
C PHE A 15 20.57 -0.13 7.73
N GLU A 16 21.56 -0.28 6.84
CA GLU A 16 21.48 0.13 5.43
C GLU A 16 21.17 1.63 5.20
N GLY A 17 21.59 2.50 6.13
CA GLY A 17 21.37 3.94 6.00
C GLY A 17 19.95 4.39 6.32
N THR A 18 19.15 3.54 6.96
CA THR A 18 17.82 3.89 7.47
C THR A 18 17.96 4.73 8.75
N TYR A 19 17.12 5.75 8.93
CA TYR A 19 17.02 6.50 10.19
C TYR A 19 15.57 6.43 10.68
N VAL A 20 15.38 6.03 11.93
CA VAL A 20 14.03 5.80 12.50
C VAL A 20 13.80 6.67 13.72
N LEU A 21 12.56 7.11 13.90
CA LEU A 21 12.14 7.77 15.13
C LEU A 21 11.87 6.65 16.15
N PRO A 22 12.67 6.53 17.23
CA PRO A 22 12.50 5.44 18.19
C PRO A 22 11.23 5.60 19.04
N ASP A 23 10.70 6.81 19.14
CA ASP A 23 9.47 7.09 19.88
C ASP A 23 8.23 6.64 19.09
N LEU A 24 7.80 5.40 19.38
CA LEU A 24 6.57 4.82 18.84
C LEU A 24 5.29 5.48 19.36
N ALA A 25 5.37 6.27 20.43
CA ALA A 25 4.23 7.00 21.01
C ALA A 25 4.07 8.41 20.41
N PHE A 26 5.07 8.89 19.68
CA PHE A 26 5.03 10.21 19.06
C PHE A 26 3.82 10.35 18.14
N LYS A 27 3.09 11.47 18.29
CA LYS A 27 2.00 11.87 17.40
C LYS A 27 2.13 13.35 17.09
N ALA A 28 2.09 13.67 15.81
CA ALA A 28 2.04 15.06 15.37
C ALA A 28 0.74 15.73 15.87
N VAL A 29 0.85 16.99 16.28
CA VAL A 29 -0.24 17.76 16.86
C VAL A 29 -0.82 18.71 15.79
N PRO A 30 -2.15 18.81 15.66
CA PRO A 30 -2.78 19.70 14.67
C PRO A 30 -2.28 21.14 14.77
N GLY A 31 -1.96 21.74 13.62
CA GLY A 31 -1.47 23.12 13.52
C GLY A 31 0.01 23.32 13.85
N ARG A 32 0.73 22.28 14.29
CA ARG A 32 2.18 22.31 14.51
C ARG A 32 2.94 22.05 13.21
N SER A 33 4.12 22.62 13.12
CA SER A 33 5.04 22.41 12.00
C SER A 33 6.25 21.63 12.46
N TYR A 34 6.70 20.70 11.61
CA TYR A 34 7.84 19.85 11.90
C TYR A 34 8.83 19.91 10.74
N LYS A 35 10.10 19.71 11.05
CA LYS A 35 11.11 19.43 10.05
C LYS A 35 11.93 18.21 10.43
N LEU A 36 12.41 17.52 9.40
CA LEU A 36 13.40 16.47 9.53
C LEU A 36 14.77 17.10 9.71
N ARG A 37 15.57 16.52 10.61
CA ARG A 37 17.01 16.74 10.70
C ARG A 37 17.66 15.39 10.98
N ILE A 38 18.55 14.96 10.09
CA ILE A 38 19.30 13.70 10.19
C ILE A 38 20.78 14.04 10.14
N THR A 39 21.56 13.46 11.03
CA THR A 39 23.02 13.46 10.97
C THR A 39 23.47 12.05 10.59
N THR A 40 24.23 11.92 9.51
CA THR A 40 24.68 10.62 9.03
C THR A 40 25.89 10.11 9.80
N ALA A 41 26.24 8.83 9.61
CA ALA A 41 27.46 8.24 10.17
C ALA A 41 28.76 8.91 9.67
N SER A 42 28.70 9.69 8.59
CA SER A 42 29.81 10.50 8.07
C SER A 42 29.70 11.97 8.49
N ASP A 43 28.91 12.27 9.53
CA ASP A 43 28.64 13.61 10.08
C ASP A 43 27.99 14.59 9.07
N GLU A 44 27.41 14.10 7.96
CA GLU A 44 26.65 14.95 7.03
C GLU A 44 25.27 15.23 7.60
N ILE A 45 24.80 16.48 7.50
CA ILE A 45 23.49 16.89 8.01
C ILE A 45 22.53 17.14 6.85
N TYR A 46 21.39 16.46 6.89
CA TYR A 46 20.26 16.68 6.00
C TYR A 46 19.11 17.30 6.78
N GLU A 47 18.50 18.34 6.22
CA GLU A 47 17.31 18.98 6.78
C GLU A 47 16.20 19.09 5.74
N SER A 48 14.96 18.94 6.20
CA SER A 48 13.80 19.28 5.37
C SER A 48 13.35 20.73 5.57
N ALA A 49 12.57 21.23 4.62
CA ALA A 49 11.68 22.35 4.88
C ALA A 49 10.64 21.99 5.96
N TRP A 50 10.02 23.02 6.53
CA TRP A 50 8.91 22.86 7.46
C TRP A 50 7.68 22.29 6.76
N GLU A 51 7.07 21.29 7.37
CA GLU A 51 5.76 20.75 6.99
C GLU A 51 4.80 20.87 8.17
N THR A 52 3.64 21.46 7.91
CA THR A 52 2.57 21.59 8.90
C THR A 52 1.62 20.42 8.78
N LEU A 53 1.22 19.83 9.92
CA LEU A 53 0.18 18.81 9.92
C LEU A 53 -1.11 19.40 9.32
N PRO A 54 -1.67 18.84 8.23
CA PRO A 54 -2.87 19.39 7.60
C PRO A 54 -4.04 19.50 8.60
N PRO A 55 -4.88 20.55 8.47
CA PRO A 55 -6.08 20.66 9.27
C PRO A 55 -6.97 19.43 9.04
N ASP A 56 -7.83 19.14 10.01
CA ASP A 56 -8.86 18.13 9.81
C ASP A 56 -9.79 18.60 8.67
N PRO A 57 -9.89 17.84 7.57
CA PRO A 57 -10.71 18.25 6.43
C PRO A 57 -12.21 18.20 6.75
N GLY A 58 -12.61 17.66 7.92
CA GLY A 58 -13.98 17.69 8.42
C GLY A 58 -14.77 16.40 8.17
N GLY A 59 -14.09 15.25 8.15
CA GLY A 59 -14.73 13.95 7.94
C GLY A 59 -13.77 12.78 8.20
N THR A 60 -14.31 11.66 8.66
CA THR A 60 -13.59 10.38 8.74
C THR A 60 -13.52 9.73 7.37
N MET A 61 -12.66 8.73 7.21
CA MET A 61 -12.76 7.81 6.09
C MET A 61 -14.18 7.23 6.04
N GLY A 62 -14.78 7.25 4.86
CA GLY A 62 -16.14 6.73 4.69
C GLY A 62 -16.19 5.23 4.45
N ASP A 63 -17.36 4.75 4.08
CA ASP A 63 -17.63 3.31 3.97
C ASP A 63 -16.93 2.70 2.75
N ILE A 64 -16.42 1.49 2.95
CA ILE A 64 -15.80 0.69 1.90
C ILE A 64 -16.80 -0.37 1.45
N SER A 65 -17.06 -0.42 0.16
CA SER A 65 -17.90 -1.42 -0.48
C SER A 65 -17.18 -2.01 -1.70
N PHE A 66 -17.79 -3.01 -2.33
CA PHE A 66 -17.27 -3.53 -3.60
C PHE A 66 -18.41 -3.70 -4.62
N GLN A 67 -18.02 -3.67 -5.90
CA GLN A 67 -18.90 -3.96 -7.02
C GLN A 67 -18.26 -5.03 -7.91
N GLU A 68 -19.00 -6.10 -8.20
CA GLU A 68 -18.59 -7.10 -9.18
C GLU A 68 -18.50 -6.50 -10.58
N THR A 69 -17.41 -6.77 -11.28
CA THR A 69 -17.10 -6.20 -12.58
C THR A 69 -16.21 -7.12 -13.39
N GLU A 70 -16.03 -6.78 -14.65
CA GLU A 70 -15.09 -7.43 -15.56
C GLU A 70 -14.13 -6.39 -16.14
N LYS A 71 -12.85 -6.73 -16.21
CA LYS A 71 -11.83 -5.87 -16.82
C LYS A 71 -11.08 -6.57 -17.92
N LEU A 72 -10.89 -5.87 -19.02
CA LEU A 72 -10.01 -6.29 -20.09
C LEU A 72 -8.56 -6.14 -19.62
N THR A 73 -7.83 -7.24 -19.54
CA THR A 73 -6.39 -7.26 -19.27
C THR A 73 -5.65 -7.92 -20.43
N TYR A 74 -4.37 -7.59 -20.58
CA TYR A 74 -3.49 -8.26 -21.52
C TYR A 74 -2.80 -9.43 -20.83
N LYS A 75 -3.01 -10.65 -21.32
CA LYS A 75 -2.19 -11.81 -20.96
C LYS A 75 -1.27 -12.17 -22.13
N ILE A 76 -0.03 -12.51 -21.82
CA ILE A 76 0.89 -13.08 -22.82
C ILE A 76 0.66 -14.58 -22.85
N ILE A 77 0.09 -15.08 -23.95
CA ILE A 77 -0.20 -16.50 -24.15
C ILE A 77 0.56 -16.93 -25.41
N ALA A 78 1.44 -17.93 -25.25
CA ALA A 78 2.30 -18.40 -26.34
C ALA A 78 3.04 -17.26 -27.09
N GLY A 79 3.51 -16.26 -26.36
CA GLY A 79 4.24 -15.11 -26.92
C GLY A 79 3.38 -14.03 -27.58
N LYS A 80 2.05 -14.16 -27.58
CA LYS A 80 1.12 -13.15 -28.13
C LYS A 80 0.39 -12.43 -27.01
N LYS A 81 0.23 -11.11 -27.14
CA LYS A 81 -0.64 -10.31 -26.25
C LYS A 81 -2.09 -10.55 -26.66
N GLU A 82 -2.83 -11.23 -25.80
CA GLU A 82 -4.27 -11.43 -25.94
C GLU A 82 -5.01 -10.58 -24.92
N VAL A 83 -6.08 -9.91 -25.37
CA VAL A 83 -7.02 -9.22 -24.48
C VAL A 83 -7.98 -10.27 -23.93
N ARG A 84 -8.05 -10.37 -22.60
CA ARG A 84 -9.02 -11.24 -21.92
C ARG A 84 -9.83 -10.45 -20.91
N SER A 85 -11.12 -10.77 -20.84
CA SER A 85 -11.95 -10.33 -19.73
C SER A 85 -11.55 -11.10 -18.48
N VAL A 86 -11.31 -10.39 -17.38
CA VAL A 86 -11.04 -10.97 -16.07
C VAL A 86 -12.13 -10.49 -15.13
N ALA A 87 -12.88 -11.45 -14.60
CA ALA A 87 -13.84 -11.21 -13.53
C ALA A 87 -13.12 -10.78 -12.25
N GLY A 88 -13.73 -9.86 -11.54
CA GLY A 88 -13.24 -9.40 -10.25
C GLY A 88 -14.21 -8.45 -9.57
N ILE A 89 -13.68 -7.70 -8.62
CA ILE A 89 -14.42 -6.65 -7.93
C ILE A 89 -13.64 -5.35 -7.96
N ASP A 90 -14.34 -4.24 -8.11
CA ASP A 90 -13.82 -2.92 -7.80
C ASP A 90 -14.14 -2.59 -6.36
N VAL A 91 -13.10 -2.35 -5.56
CA VAL A 91 -13.24 -1.88 -4.17
C VAL A 91 -13.38 -0.38 -4.20
N MET A 92 -14.47 0.12 -3.61
CA MET A 92 -14.93 1.49 -3.68
C MET A 92 -14.96 2.10 -2.28
N LEU A 93 -14.57 3.36 -2.19
CA LEU A 93 -14.71 4.20 -1.01
C LEU A 93 -15.79 5.25 -1.27
N GLU A 94 -16.75 5.37 -0.34
CA GLU A 94 -17.68 6.49 -0.32
C GLU A 94 -17.05 7.65 0.45
N VAL A 95 -16.48 8.63 -0.26
CA VAL A 95 -15.87 9.79 0.38
C VAL A 95 -16.99 10.71 0.89
N PRO A 96 -17.12 10.93 2.22
CA PRO A 96 -18.23 11.70 2.76
C PRO A 96 -18.11 13.17 2.34
N PRO A 97 -19.24 13.89 2.18
CA PRO A 97 -19.22 15.33 2.00
C PRO A 97 -18.49 16.03 3.15
N ARG A 98 -17.75 17.09 2.84
CA ARG A 98 -17.00 17.87 3.84
C ARG A 98 -17.66 19.20 4.11
N ASN A 99 -17.54 19.64 5.36
CA ASN A 99 -18.05 20.94 5.81
C ASN A 99 -17.04 22.08 5.61
N SER A 100 -16.01 21.89 4.78
CA SER A 100 -14.98 22.88 4.49
C SER A 100 -14.97 23.24 3.00
N ALA A 101 -14.86 24.53 2.70
CA ALA A 101 -14.70 25.04 1.34
C ALA A 101 -13.26 24.86 0.81
N ASP A 102 -12.31 24.55 1.69
CA ASP A 102 -10.91 24.37 1.32
C ASP A 102 -10.67 22.99 0.71
N LYS A 103 -9.75 22.95 -0.26
CA LYS A 103 -9.28 21.72 -0.88
C LYS A 103 -8.59 20.82 0.15
N ALA A 104 -8.85 19.52 0.06
CA ALA A 104 -8.08 18.50 0.77
C ALA A 104 -7.31 17.66 -0.24
N TYR A 105 -6.18 17.12 0.18
CA TYR A 105 -5.35 16.26 -0.66
C TYR A 105 -5.24 14.91 0.03
N TYR A 106 -5.72 13.86 -0.64
CA TYR A 106 -5.73 12.51 -0.10
C TYR A 106 -4.76 11.60 -0.82
N LYS A 107 -4.14 10.72 -0.04
CA LYS A 107 -3.46 9.52 -0.50
C LYS A 107 -4.09 8.31 0.17
N TRP A 108 -4.42 7.30 -0.61
CA TRP A 108 -4.78 5.98 -0.10
C TRP A 108 -3.70 4.97 -0.43
N ASP A 109 -3.21 4.26 0.57
CA ASP A 109 -2.35 3.08 0.39
C ASP A 109 -2.94 1.83 1.01
N PHE A 110 -2.42 0.69 0.59
CA PHE A 110 -3.02 -0.62 0.82
C PHE A 110 -1.97 -1.58 1.37
N THR A 111 -2.30 -2.25 2.47
CA THR A 111 -1.45 -3.30 3.05
C THR A 111 -2.22 -4.61 3.07
N PRO A 112 -2.18 -5.41 1.98
CA PRO A 112 -2.95 -6.63 1.87
C PRO A 112 -2.33 -7.77 2.67
N HIS A 113 -3.22 -8.58 3.24
CA HIS A 113 -2.89 -9.87 3.81
C HIS A 113 -3.93 -10.91 3.42
N TRP A 114 -3.53 -12.17 3.38
CA TRP A 114 -4.46 -13.26 3.15
C TRP A 114 -4.05 -14.52 3.89
N VAL A 115 -5.00 -15.44 4.00
CA VAL A 115 -4.73 -16.81 4.42
C VAL A 115 -4.32 -17.62 3.19
N PHE A 116 -3.19 -18.30 3.28
CA PHE A 116 -2.78 -19.31 2.31
C PHE A 116 -2.85 -20.69 2.95
N VAL A 117 -3.51 -21.64 2.25
CA VAL A 117 -3.63 -23.03 2.68
C VAL A 117 -2.88 -23.92 1.68
N ALA A 118 -1.77 -24.51 2.13
CA ALA A 118 -0.99 -25.45 1.33
C ALA A 118 -1.84 -26.70 1.01
N PRO A 119 -2.00 -27.10 -0.25
CA PRO A 119 -2.92 -28.16 -0.62
C PRO A 119 -2.52 -29.56 -0.14
N LEU A 120 -1.22 -29.90 -0.09
CA LEU A 120 -0.77 -31.29 0.10
C LEU A 120 -0.62 -31.77 1.55
N PRO A 121 -0.26 -30.93 2.55
CA PRO A 121 -0.12 -31.41 3.92
C PRO A 121 -1.45 -31.89 4.52
N PRO A 122 -1.40 -32.79 5.53
CA PRO A 122 -2.57 -33.14 6.32
C PRO A 122 -3.21 -31.92 6.97
N LEU A 123 -4.53 -31.98 7.23
CA LEU A 123 -5.32 -30.87 7.77
C LEU A 123 -4.75 -30.28 9.08
N PHE A 124 -4.20 -31.12 9.96
CA PHE A 124 -3.66 -30.72 11.26
C PHE A 124 -2.16 -30.39 11.23
N SER A 125 -1.54 -30.34 10.05
CA SER A 125 -0.14 -29.96 9.93
C SER A 125 0.06 -28.48 10.24
N SER A 126 1.10 -28.14 11.01
CA SER A 126 1.52 -26.75 11.23
C SER A 126 2.00 -26.06 9.95
N LEU A 127 2.28 -26.83 8.89
CA LEU A 127 2.68 -26.33 7.57
C LEU A 127 1.49 -26.10 6.63
N LYS A 128 0.26 -26.37 7.08
CA LYS A 128 -0.96 -26.31 6.27
C LYS A 128 -1.41 -24.87 6.03
N LYS A 129 -1.38 -24.01 7.05
CA LYS A 129 -2.03 -22.69 7.04
C LYS A 129 -1.04 -21.61 7.44
N CYS A 130 -0.93 -20.58 6.60
CA CYS A 130 -0.12 -19.39 6.87
C CYS A 130 -0.94 -18.11 6.67
N TRP A 131 -0.54 -17.07 7.37
CA TRP A 131 -0.95 -15.69 7.12
C TRP A 131 0.15 -15.01 6.32
N VAL A 132 -0.23 -14.48 5.18
CA VAL A 132 0.69 -13.93 4.20
C VAL A 132 0.53 -12.42 4.14
N TYR A 133 1.65 -11.71 4.21
CA TYR A 133 1.74 -10.29 3.93
C TYR A 133 2.21 -10.07 2.48
N GLY A 134 1.44 -9.33 1.69
CA GLY A 134 1.74 -9.05 0.29
C GLY A 134 2.58 -7.80 0.10
N GLN A 135 3.89 -7.88 0.33
CA GLN A 135 4.82 -6.74 0.21
C GLN A 135 4.72 -6.00 -1.14
N TYR A 136 4.49 -6.71 -2.23
CA TYR A 136 4.41 -6.16 -3.59
C TYR A 136 3.02 -6.26 -4.21
N TYR A 137 2.04 -6.76 -3.48
CA TYR A 137 0.67 -6.86 -3.96
C TYR A 137 -0.10 -5.61 -3.54
N LEU A 138 -0.86 -5.00 -4.46
CA LEU A 138 -1.54 -3.72 -4.23
C LEU A 138 -0.59 -2.64 -3.67
N ASN A 139 0.66 -2.61 -4.15
CA ASN A 139 1.67 -1.64 -3.73
C ASN A 139 1.50 -0.25 -4.36
N ASP A 140 0.60 -0.12 -5.34
CA ASP A 140 0.16 1.16 -5.86
C ASP A 140 -0.65 1.94 -4.80
N TYR A 141 -0.72 3.25 -4.98
CA TYR A 141 -1.55 4.14 -4.18
C TYR A 141 -2.51 4.94 -5.06
N GLN A 142 -3.58 5.43 -4.45
CA GLN A 142 -4.51 6.36 -5.10
C GLN A 142 -4.29 7.77 -4.55
N LEU A 143 -4.40 8.76 -5.43
CA LEU A 143 -4.37 10.17 -5.10
C LEU A 143 -5.70 10.83 -5.49
N GLU A 144 -6.11 11.83 -4.72
CA GLU A 144 -7.23 12.72 -5.08
C GLU A 144 -7.02 14.13 -4.53
N GLU A 145 -7.30 15.13 -5.37
CA GLU A 145 -7.50 16.51 -4.94
C GLU A 145 -8.99 16.70 -4.70
N ASP A 146 -9.38 16.73 -3.43
CA ASP A 146 -10.78 16.72 -3.03
C ASP A 146 -11.34 18.14 -2.89
N HIS A 147 -12.40 18.41 -3.66
CA HIS A 147 -13.10 19.70 -3.74
C HIS A 147 -14.36 19.78 -2.86
N GLY A 148 -14.65 18.79 -2.01
CA GLY A 148 -15.77 18.87 -1.06
C GLY A 148 -16.40 17.53 -0.66
N GLY A 149 -15.83 16.40 -1.07
CA GLY A 149 -16.35 15.06 -0.79
C GLY A 149 -17.64 14.74 -1.53
N GLY A 150 -18.36 13.72 -1.07
CA GLY A 150 -19.68 13.32 -1.59
C GLY A 150 -19.63 12.51 -2.89
N TYR A 151 -18.54 11.78 -3.14
CA TYR A 151 -18.35 10.98 -4.34
C TYR A 151 -17.83 9.57 -4.02
N LYS A 152 -17.88 8.69 -5.02
CA LYS A 152 -17.31 7.35 -4.95
C LYS A 152 -15.93 7.33 -5.58
N LYS A 153 -14.92 6.90 -4.82
CA LYS A 153 -13.55 6.70 -5.29
C LYS A 153 -13.29 5.21 -5.44
N ARG A 154 -12.85 4.78 -6.63
CA ARG A 154 -12.31 3.43 -6.79
C ARG A 154 -10.92 3.37 -6.17
N LEU A 155 -10.71 2.43 -5.25
CA LEU A 155 -9.43 2.20 -4.58
C LEU A 155 -8.54 1.26 -5.40
N PHE A 156 -9.03 0.06 -5.69
CA PHE A 156 -8.31 -0.93 -6.49
C PHE A 156 -9.26 -1.95 -7.12
N PHE A 157 -8.75 -2.73 -8.07
CA PHE A 157 -9.44 -3.92 -8.59
C PHE A 157 -8.80 -5.17 -8.00
N LEU A 158 -9.64 -6.10 -7.54
CA LEU A 158 -9.23 -7.41 -7.05
C LEU A 158 -9.76 -8.47 -8.03
N PRO A 159 -8.89 -9.14 -8.82
CA PRO A 159 -9.32 -10.23 -9.68
C PRO A 159 -9.81 -11.40 -8.83
N THR A 160 -10.87 -12.08 -9.27
CA THR A 160 -11.46 -13.22 -8.54
C THR A 160 -11.18 -14.56 -9.21
N HIS A 161 -10.87 -14.55 -10.49
CA HIS A 161 -10.45 -15.72 -11.25
C HIS A 161 -8.93 -15.91 -11.19
N GLU A 162 -8.46 -17.15 -10.99
CA GLU A 162 -7.02 -17.48 -10.87
C GLU A 162 -6.28 -16.60 -9.84
N ASN A 163 -6.95 -16.25 -8.74
CA ASN A 163 -6.36 -15.46 -7.66
C ASN A 163 -6.42 -16.25 -6.35
N GLU A 164 -5.34 -16.96 -6.07
CA GLU A 164 -5.23 -17.83 -4.90
C GLU A 164 -5.31 -17.07 -3.56
N ARG A 165 -5.10 -15.74 -3.59
CA ARG A 165 -5.14 -14.87 -2.41
C ARG A 165 -6.53 -14.74 -1.81
N ILE A 166 -7.58 -15.01 -2.59
CA ILE A 166 -8.97 -14.89 -2.16
C ILE A 166 -9.66 -16.24 -1.95
N TYR A 167 -8.91 -17.35 -2.06
CA TYR A 167 -9.49 -18.68 -1.88
C TYR A 167 -9.91 -18.93 -0.43
N GLU A 168 -9.31 -18.21 0.50
CA GLU A 168 -9.65 -18.18 1.93
C GLU A 168 -9.98 -16.72 2.34
N ASP A 169 -9.62 -16.32 3.56
CA ASP A 169 -9.80 -14.94 4.02
C ASP A 169 -8.77 -13.98 3.39
N PHE A 170 -9.27 -12.88 2.84
CA PHE A 170 -8.49 -11.76 2.34
C PHE A 170 -8.80 -10.48 3.14
N THR A 171 -7.78 -9.68 3.43
CA THR A 171 -7.96 -8.40 4.13
C THR A 171 -6.97 -7.36 3.62
N VAL A 172 -7.37 -6.10 3.66
CA VAL A 172 -6.51 -4.96 3.33
C VAL A 172 -6.64 -3.93 4.43
N LEU A 173 -5.51 -3.53 5.02
CA LEU A 173 -5.49 -2.27 5.76
C LEU A 173 -5.43 -1.14 4.74
N ILE A 174 -6.49 -0.34 4.68
CA ILE A 174 -6.57 0.83 3.82
C ILE A 174 -6.31 2.04 4.69
N ARG A 175 -5.26 2.80 4.37
CA ARG A 175 -4.89 4.02 5.10
C ARG A 175 -5.22 5.22 4.22
N GLN A 176 -6.05 6.11 4.73
CA GLN A 176 -6.31 7.42 4.15
C GLN A 176 -5.40 8.45 4.83
N LEU A 177 -4.51 9.05 4.05
CA LEU A 177 -3.61 10.09 4.49
C LEU A 177 -4.11 11.44 3.95
N THR A 178 -4.37 12.40 4.84
CA THR A 178 -4.49 13.81 4.44
C THR A 178 -3.09 14.40 4.40
N VAL A 179 -2.69 14.89 3.24
CA VAL A 179 -1.33 15.35 2.95
C VAL A 179 -1.29 16.84 2.63
N SER A 180 -0.10 17.45 2.71
CA SER A 180 0.10 18.81 2.22
C SER A 180 0.00 18.85 0.69
N PRO A 181 -0.34 20.01 0.08
CA PRO A 181 -0.35 20.16 -1.37
C PRO A 181 1.03 19.85 -1.99
N GLY A 182 2.11 20.25 -1.30
CA GLY A 182 3.48 20.00 -1.76
C GLY A 182 3.79 18.50 -1.85
N TYR A 183 3.45 17.74 -0.81
CA TYR A 183 3.66 16.29 -0.82
C TYR A 183 2.77 15.58 -1.84
N TYR A 184 1.52 16.03 -2.01
CA TYR A 184 0.62 15.52 -3.04
C TYR A 184 1.21 15.64 -4.44
N HIS A 185 1.73 16.82 -4.80
CA HIS A 185 2.34 17.05 -6.11
C HIS A 185 3.61 16.21 -6.30
N PHE A 186 4.44 16.08 -5.26
CA PHE A 186 5.60 15.18 -5.29
C PHE A 186 5.19 13.73 -5.61
N LEU A 187 4.16 13.21 -4.92
CA LEU A 187 3.65 11.86 -5.17
C LEU A 187 3.07 11.71 -6.58
N LYS A 188 2.33 12.72 -7.05
CA LYS A 188 1.77 12.71 -8.40
C LYS A 188 2.87 12.64 -9.47
N GLU A 189 3.94 13.43 -9.33
CA GLU A 189 5.10 13.38 -10.22
C GLU A 189 5.76 11.98 -10.19
N MET A 190 5.92 11.38 -9.02
CA MET A 190 6.44 10.01 -8.88
C MET A 190 5.54 8.97 -9.60
N GLN A 191 4.22 9.04 -9.42
CA GLN A 191 3.27 8.13 -10.06
C GLN A 191 3.32 8.25 -11.60
N GLU A 192 3.40 9.47 -12.12
CA GLU A 192 3.52 9.75 -13.55
C GLU A 192 4.83 9.22 -14.15
N GLN A 193 5.94 9.27 -13.42
CA GLN A 193 7.22 8.70 -13.86
C GLN A 193 7.16 7.17 -14.00
N HIS A 194 6.57 6.46 -13.03
CA HIS A 194 6.42 5.01 -13.09
C HIS A 194 5.52 4.56 -14.25
N GLN A 195 4.45 5.30 -14.56
CA GLN A 195 3.53 4.98 -15.66
C GLN A 195 4.10 5.30 -17.04
N SER A 196 5.01 6.28 -17.15
CA SER A 196 5.59 6.72 -18.43
C SER A 196 6.71 5.80 -18.96
N ALA A 197 7.14 4.79 -18.19
CA ALA A 197 8.21 3.87 -18.58
C ALA A 197 7.90 3.00 -19.83
N LEU A 198 6.64 2.97 -20.32
CA LEU A 198 6.25 2.20 -21.51
C LEU A 198 6.33 2.96 -22.85
N LEU A 199 6.47 4.29 -22.85
CA LEU A 199 6.55 5.09 -24.09
C LEU A 199 7.51 6.27 -23.86
N SER A 200 8.67 6.21 -24.51
CA SER A 200 9.80 7.13 -24.38
C SER A 200 9.45 8.63 -24.42
N ASP A 201 10.27 9.41 -23.71
CA ASP A 201 10.55 10.86 -23.89
C ASP A 201 9.76 11.88 -23.05
N LYS A 202 9.63 11.66 -21.73
CA LYS A 202 9.59 12.83 -20.81
C LYS A 202 11.01 13.10 -20.30
N PRO A 203 11.61 14.29 -20.54
CA PRO A 203 12.91 14.64 -19.96
C PRO A 203 12.83 14.53 -18.44
N PRO A 204 13.97 14.30 -17.74
CA PRO A 204 13.97 14.19 -16.28
C PRO A 204 13.40 15.48 -15.70
N PHE A 205 12.17 15.43 -15.20
CA PHE A 205 11.61 16.52 -14.43
C PHE A 205 12.41 16.60 -13.13
N ASN A 206 12.87 17.80 -12.78
CA ASN A 206 13.45 18.08 -11.48
C ASN A 206 12.37 17.87 -10.42
N LEU A 207 12.22 16.64 -9.94
CA LEU A 207 11.29 16.26 -8.89
C LEU A 207 11.48 17.23 -7.73
N LYS A 208 10.41 17.96 -7.37
CA LYS A 208 10.52 18.99 -6.34
C LYS A 208 10.62 18.33 -4.97
N THR A 209 11.82 18.33 -4.41
CA THR A 209 12.12 17.77 -3.08
C THR A 209 12.04 18.87 -2.03
N ASN A 210 11.86 18.48 -0.76
CA ASN A 210 11.94 19.42 0.36
C ASN A 210 13.09 19.10 1.32
N ILE A 211 13.98 18.17 0.98
CA ILE A 211 15.15 17.79 1.77
C ILE A 211 16.41 18.34 1.08
N ALA A 212 17.32 18.91 1.86
CA ALA A 212 18.59 19.42 1.39
C ALA A 212 19.73 19.15 2.38
N THR A 213 20.96 19.15 1.89
CA THR A 213 22.16 19.07 2.72
C THR A 213 22.43 20.44 3.36
N VAL A 214 22.72 20.48 4.65
CA VAL A 214 23.03 21.73 5.38
C VAL A 214 24.46 22.22 5.10
N GLN A 215 25.41 21.30 4.93
CA GLN A 215 26.85 21.58 4.88
C GLN A 215 27.50 21.34 3.51
N GLY A 216 26.71 21.21 2.43
CA GLY A 216 27.25 20.91 1.09
C GLY A 216 26.22 20.97 -0.02
N ASP A 217 26.68 20.81 -1.26
CA ASP A 217 25.86 20.89 -2.48
C ASP A 217 25.43 19.50 -3.00
N ARG A 218 25.49 18.47 -2.14
CA ARG A 218 25.05 17.13 -2.53
C ARG A 218 23.53 17.14 -2.70
N PRO A 219 23.01 16.73 -3.87
CA PRO A 219 21.58 16.67 -4.09
C PRO A 219 20.96 15.60 -3.19
N ALA A 220 19.91 15.97 -2.46
CA ALA A 220 19.08 15.05 -1.70
C ALA A 220 17.74 14.89 -2.42
N VAL A 221 17.36 13.63 -2.67
CA VAL A 221 16.09 13.31 -3.31
C VAL A 221 15.16 12.66 -2.29
N GLY A 222 14.05 13.33 -2.00
CA GLY A 222 13.03 12.83 -1.09
C GLY A 222 12.08 13.94 -0.64
N TYR A 223 11.03 13.53 0.06
CA TYR A 223 10.07 14.45 0.65
C TYR A 223 9.79 14.02 2.09
N PHE A 224 10.08 14.88 3.05
CA PHE A 224 9.58 14.74 4.41
C PHE A 224 8.16 15.28 4.45
N ALA A 225 7.21 14.52 4.99
CA ALA A 225 5.82 14.93 5.09
C ALA A 225 5.27 14.66 6.49
N VAL A 226 4.39 15.55 6.93
CA VAL A 226 3.58 15.37 8.14
C VAL A 226 2.15 15.17 7.68
N VAL A 227 1.53 14.07 8.08
CA VAL A 227 0.23 13.65 7.53
C VAL A 227 -0.74 13.33 8.66
N ARG A 228 -2.03 13.56 8.40
CA ARG A 228 -3.10 13.01 9.22
C ARG A 228 -3.46 11.65 8.64
N GLU A 229 -3.61 10.66 9.50
CA GLU A 229 -3.99 9.31 9.11
C GLU A 229 -5.35 8.93 9.69
N ASP A 230 -6.17 8.31 8.85
CA ASP A 230 -7.28 7.46 9.23
C ASP A 230 -7.10 6.10 8.56
N ALA A 231 -7.50 5.01 9.20
CA ALA A 231 -7.23 3.67 8.70
C ALA A 231 -8.34 2.68 9.06
N ILE A 232 -8.79 1.92 8.04
CA ILE A 232 -9.78 0.87 8.20
C ILE A 232 -9.21 -0.43 7.65
N ARG A 233 -9.44 -1.52 8.38
CA ARG A 233 -9.15 -2.87 7.90
C ARG A 233 -10.39 -3.45 7.24
N TRP A 234 -10.37 -3.51 5.91
CA TRP A 234 -11.41 -4.13 5.12
C TRP A 234 -11.17 -5.64 4.99
N TYR A 235 -12.24 -6.42 5.06
CA TYR A 235 -12.20 -7.88 4.93
C TYR A 235 -13.06 -8.29 3.74
N PHE A 236 -12.64 -9.38 3.10
CA PHE A 236 -13.34 -9.95 1.97
C PHE A 236 -13.32 -11.48 2.08
N ASN A 237 -14.47 -12.09 1.84
CA ASN A 237 -14.61 -13.51 1.63
C ASN A 237 -15.27 -13.79 0.28
N LYS A 238 -14.78 -14.78 -0.46
CA LYS A 238 -15.37 -15.21 -1.74
C LYS A 238 -16.85 -15.61 -1.64
N SER A 239 -17.35 -15.97 -0.45
CA SER A 239 -18.77 -16.26 -0.23
C SER A 239 -19.68 -15.04 -0.40
N GLU A 240 -19.12 -13.83 -0.41
CA GLU A 240 -19.84 -12.57 -0.64
C GLU A 240 -20.11 -12.32 -2.14
N LEU A 241 -19.50 -13.12 -3.02
CA LEU A 241 -19.69 -13.00 -4.46
C LEU A 241 -20.97 -13.69 -4.93
N SER A 242 -21.57 -13.16 -6.00
CA SER A 242 -22.74 -13.73 -6.67
C SER A 242 -22.43 -14.99 -7.49
N TYR A 243 -21.15 -15.29 -7.71
CA TYR A 243 -20.65 -16.43 -8.47
C TYR A 243 -19.60 -17.23 -7.69
N PRO A 244 -19.46 -18.53 -7.96
CA PRO A 244 -18.48 -19.36 -7.27
C PRO A 244 -17.06 -19.03 -7.73
N VAL A 245 -16.13 -18.99 -6.77
CA VAL A 245 -14.69 -18.99 -7.03
C VAL A 245 -14.14 -20.40 -6.80
N VAL A 246 -13.67 -21.02 -7.88
CA VAL A 246 -13.11 -22.37 -7.87
C VAL A 246 -11.70 -22.32 -7.28
N ASN A 247 -11.43 -23.13 -6.26
CA ASN A 247 -10.08 -23.33 -5.73
C ASN A 247 -9.41 -24.48 -6.49
N ASP A 248 -8.54 -24.13 -7.42
CA ASP A 248 -7.78 -25.04 -8.29
C ASP A 248 -6.34 -25.30 -7.77
N LEU A 249 -6.00 -24.88 -6.55
CA LEU A 249 -4.64 -25.04 -6.01
C LEU A 249 -4.20 -26.50 -5.92
N LEU A 250 -5.12 -27.41 -5.56
CA LEU A 250 -4.78 -28.83 -5.46
C LEU A 250 -4.41 -29.36 -6.85
N ASP A 251 -5.25 -29.10 -7.85
CA ASP A 251 -5.00 -29.49 -9.24
C ASP A 251 -3.72 -28.85 -9.78
N ALA A 252 -3.43 -27.60 -9.44
CA ALA A 252 -2.17 -26.93 -9.80
C ALA A 252 -0.92 -27.55 -9.14
N CYS A 253 -1.10 -28.24 -8.01
CA CYS A 253 -0.04 -28.94 -7.29
C CYS A 253 0.09 -30.42 -7.69
N THR A 254 -0.98 -31.08 -8.14
CA THR A 254 -0.99 -32.51 -8.51
C THR A 254 -1.10 -32.77 -10.02
N GLY A 255 -1.34 -31.74 -10.82
CA GLY A 255 -1.66 -31.85 -12.24
C GLY A 255 -0.56 -32.47 -13.11
N GLU A 256 -0.99 -33.09 -14.20
CA GLU A 256 -0.12 -33.78 -15.15
C GLU A 256 0.89 -32.81 -15.79
N GLY A 257 2.18 -33.10 -15.66
CA GLY A 257 3.27 -32.33 -16.26
C GLY A 257 4.23 -31.66 -15.27
N ARG A 258 3.88 -31.55 -13.99
CA ARG A 258 4.84 -31.17 -12.94
C ARG A 258 5.44 -32.42 -12.30
N PHE A 259 6.73 -32.66 -12.58
CA PHE A 259 7.46 -33.78 -11.96
C PHE A 259 7.65 -33.59 -10.45
N VAL A 260 7.64 -32.33 -9.98
CA VAL A 260 7.76 -31.95 -8.57
C VAL A 260 6.84 -30.76 -8.31
N PRO A 261 5.89 -30.85 -7.34
CA PRO A 261 5.06 -29.72 -6.95
C PRO A 261 5.92 -28.58 -6.37
N PRO A 262 5.57 -27.30 -6.58
CA PRO A 262 6.22 -26.18 -5.93
C PRO A 262 6.31 -26.36 -4.40
N PRO A 263 7.35 -25.86 -3.72
CA PRO A 263 7.49 -25.98 -2.27
C PRO A 263 6.27 -25.50 -1.48
N GLY A 264 5.63 -24.41 -1.93
CA GLY A 264 4.38 -23.88 -1.35
C GLY A 264 3.21 -24.87 -1.33
N CYS A 265 3.25 -25.92 -2.16
CA CYS A 265 2.25 -26.98 -2.13
C CYS A 265 2.33 -27.83 -0.86
N TRP A 266 3.53 -27.98 -0.28
CA TRP A 266 3.85 -28.81 0.89
C TRP A 266 4.11 -28.02 2.17
N ASP A 267 4.50 -26.75 2.03
CA ASP A 267 4.80 -25.89 3.16
C ASP A 267 4.31 -24.48 2.88
N CYS A 268 3.30 -24.04 3.63
CA CYS A 268 2.74 -22.70 3.45
C CYS A 268 3.77 -21.58 3.66
N ARG A 269 4.86 -21.84 4.38
CA ARG A 269 5.95 -20.87 4.60
C ARG A 269 6.78 -20.65 3.33
N ALA A 270 6.75 -21.60 2.41
CA ALA A 270 7.45 -21.53 1.12
C ALA A 270 6.56 -20.97 -0.01
N TYR A 271 5.45 -20.32 0.34
CA TYR A 271 4.59 -19.65 -0.62
C TYR A 271 5.31 -18.45 -1.26
N PRO A 272 5.41 -18.38 -2.61
CA PRO A 272 6.32 -17.45 -3.28
C PRO A 272 5.80 -16.02 -3.41
N ASN A 273 4.49 -15.80 -3.18
CA ASN A 273 3.83 -14.54 -3.52
C ASN A 273 3.63 -13.61 -2.31
N GLY A 274 4.43 -13.76 -1.25
CA GLY A 274 4.42 -12.88 -0.09
C GLY A 274 5.26 -13.40 1.07
N ILE A 275 5.30 -12.64 2.16
CA ILE A 275 5.99 -13.03 3.39
C ILE A 275 5.01 -13.83 4.25
N SER A 276 5.32 -15.10 4.47
CA SER A 276 4.39 -16.08 5.06
C SER A 276 4.79 -16.43 6.49
N SER A 277 3.81 -16.45 7.40
CA SER A 277 3.99 -16.84 8.80
C SER A 277 2.93 -17.84 9.25
N THR A 278 3.31 -18.82 10.05
CA THR A 278 2.38 -19.75 10.72
C THR A 278 1.75 -19.16 11.98
N VAL A 279 2.14 -17.95 12.37
CA VAL A 279 1.59 -17.24 13.53
C VAL A 279 0.46 -16.32 13.07
N LYS A 280 -0.75 -16.57 13.58
CA LYS A 280 -1.91 -15.69 13.35
C LYS A 280 -1.61 -14.30 13.90
N PRO A 281 -1.73 -13.23 13.09
CA PRO A 281 -1.62 -11.87 13.60
C PRO A 281 -2.68 -11.59 14.67
N SER A 282 -2.32 -10.90 15.74
CA SER A 282 -3.23 -10.59 16.86
C SER A 282 -4.45 -9.75 16.47
N TRP A 283 -4.34 -8.98 15.40
CA TRP A 283 -5.42 -8.16 14.84
C TRP A 283 -6.30 -8.92 13.82
N TRP A 284 -5.95 -10.16 13.48
CA TRP A 284 -6.75 -10.96 12.55
C TRP A 284 -8.03 -11.43 13.24
N ARG A 285 -9.18 -11.26 12.57
CA ARG A 285 -10.49 -11.66 13.11
C ARG A 285 -10.51 -13.15 13.52
N ASP A 286 -11.33 -13.49 14.49
CA ASP A 286 -11.55 -14.87 14.93
C ASP A 286 -12.40 -15.69 13.96
#